data_AF-A0A0C3RP13-F1
#
_entry.id   AF-A0A0C3RP13-F1
#
_cell.length_a   1.000
_cell.length_b   1.000
_cell.length_c   1.000
_cell.angle_alpha   90.00
_cell.angle_beta   90.00
_cell.angle_gamma   90.00
#
_symmetry.space_group_name_H-M   'P 1'
#
loop_
_entity.id
_entity.type
_entity.pdbx_description
1 polymer ?
#
loop_
_entity_poly.entity_id
_entity_poly.type
_entity_poly.pdbx_seq_one_letter_code
_entity_poly.pdbx_strand_id
1 'polypeptide(L)'
;MLEEDAKIRAQPRHPDDPDDLEYALAPMILYSDSTRLASFGRACLWPIYLFFASVSKYRRNKMSTFSAHHLAYLPSDFYTQLYGIPATTEVLRLCKVQLMHQIWLLLLDPDFIDAYENGFLVECGDNIIRRLFPRFFVYSADYPERVLLACIRFLAQWPCPLCYIRKEQIYGMGSWLDGKRRSQLRVDSHAIQTTIKQARKYIFEKGYSVASAGIKRMLEARSLLPQQSAFSQRLAPFNFNFYSLFKPDLMHEFELGVWKAIFTHILRVMFALGGDKIQEFNARNISGMKQLAARDFEDILQVRLLPEPFDAIVLTLVWLCAFWHAMAKLQIHTETTVHILEDCTRTLGIATRKFASACEDLDTRELPNEEAARGRREVNVAANQMSNKGKQPQKKKKQSGAKKKILNLSTFKWHSLGHYSMAIRQCGTIDNYSTQVVRETI
;
A
#
# COMPACT_ATOMS: atom_id res chain seq x y z
N MET A 1 -11.31 0.49 -17.61
CA MET A 1 -11.17 -0.69 -18.51
C MET A 1 -12.02 -0.51 -19.76
N LEU A 2 -13.33 -0.30 -19.61
CA LEU A 2 -14.23 -0.05 -20.75
C LEU A 2 -13.78 1.15 -21.62
N GLU A 3 -13.36 2.25 -21.00
CA GLU A 3 -12.83 3.41 -21.73
C GLU A 3 -11.56 3.08 -22.54
N GLU A 4 -10.67 2.24 -22.01
CA GLU A 4 -9.45 1.84 -22.73
C GLU A 4 -9.76 0.84 -23.85
N ASP A 5 -10.69 -0.08 -23.63
CA ASP A 5 -11.18 -0.99 -24.67
C ASP A 5 -11.84 -0.21 -25.82
N ALA A 6 -12.66 0.81 -25.50
CA ALA A 6 -13.25 1.69 -26.49
C ALA A 6 -12.19 2.48 -27.28
N LYS A 7 -11.13 2.96 -26.63
CA LYS A 7 -10.00 3.64 -27.31
C LYS A 7 -9.29 2.71 -28.29
N ILE A 8 -9.00 1.47 -27.87
CA ILE A 8 -8.35 0.48 -28.73
C ILE A 8 -9.22 0.15 -29.93
N ARG A 9 -10.53 -0.03 -29.74
CA ARG A 9 -11.46 -0.30 -30.84
C ARG A 9 -11.64 0.88 -31.80
N ALA A 10 -11.41 2.10 -31.33
CA ALA A 10 -11.51 3.32 -32.13
C ALA A 10 -10.20 3.70 -32.85
N GLN A 11 -9.07 3.06 -32.52
CA GLN A 11 -7.81 3.36 -33.15
C GLN A 11 -7.74 2.77 -34.58
N PRO A 12 -6.87 3.30 -35.47
CA PRO A 12 -6.66 2.71 -36.78
C PRO A 12 -6.24 1.24 -36.67
N ARG A 13 -6.78 0.39 -37.56
CA ARG A 13 -6.38 -1.01 -37.63
C ARG A 13 -4.95 -1.12 -38.16
N HIS A 14 -4.25 -2.15 -37.69
CA HIS A 14 -2.94 -2.54 -38.20
C HIS A 14 -3.07 -2.90 -39.69
N PRO A 15 -2.17 -2.41 -40.56
CA PRO A 15 -2.30 -2.58 -42.02
C PRO A 15 -2.38 -4.05 -42.48
N ASP A 16 -1.71 -4.95 -41.76
CA ASP A 16 -1.64 -6.36 -42.10
C ASP A 16 -2.79 -7.20 -41.54
N ASP A 17 -3.71 -6.59 -40.78
CA ASP A 17 -4.81 -7.33 -40.18
C ASP A 17 -6.02 -7.44 -41.12
N PRO A 18 -6.69 -8.62 -41.17
CA PRO A 18 -8.00 -8.75 -41.81
C PRO A 18 -9.03 -7.77 -41.21
N ASP A 19 -10.00 -7.34 -42.01
CA ASP A 19 -11.06 -6.40 -41.61
C ASP A 19 -11.96 -6.96 -40.48
N ASP A 20 -12.09 -8.27 -40.39
CA ASP A 20 -12.93 -8.99 -39.41
C ASP A 20 -12.18 -9.37 -38.12
N LEU A 21 -10.86 -9.18 -38.06
CA LEU A 21 -10.07 -9.53 -36.88
C LEU A 21 -10.53 -8.75 -35.63
N GLU A 22 -10.78 -9.44 -34.53
CA GLU A 22 -11.22 -8.75 -33.30
C GLU A 22 -10.04 -8.13 -32.54
N TYR A 23 -10.20 -6.87 -32.13
CA TYR A 23 -9.26 -6.18 -31.25
C TYR A 23 -9.78 -6.26 -29.83
N ALA A 24 -8.95 -6.74 -28.91
CA ALA A 24 -9.35 -6.91 -27.53
C ALA A 24 -8.25 -6.44 -26.57
N LEU A 25 -8.69 -5.93 -25.42
CA LEU A 25 -7.81 -5.53 -24.36
C LEU A 25 -7.37 -6.76 -23.54
N ALA A 26 -6.08 -6.83 -23.19
CA ALA A 26 -5.53 -7.78 -22.23
C ALA A 26 -5.23 -7.04 -20.90
N PRO A 27 -6.17 -7.03 -19.94
CA PRO A 27 -6.05 -6.20 -18.74
C PRO A 27 -5.14 -6.88 -17.72
N MET A 28 -4.08 -6.19 -17.33
CA MET A 28 -3.06 -6.72 -16.43
C MET A 28 -3.19 -6.14 -15.02
N ILE A 29 -3.11 -7.03 -14.04
CA ILE A 29 -3.08 -6.73 -12.60
C ILE A 29 -1.79 -7.31 -12.04
N LEU A 30 -1.00 -6.43 -11.44
CA LEU A 30 0.29 -6.77 -10.85
C LEU A 30 0.19 -6.88 -9.33
N TYR A 31 0.97 -7.78 -8.78
CA TYR A 31 1.15 -7.91 -7.34
C TYR A 31 2.63 -8.05 -6.99
N SER A 32 3.02 -7.41 -5.90
CA SER A 32 4.28 -7.71 -5.23
C SER A 32 4.06 -7.70 -3.71
N ASP A 33 4.66 -8.66 -3.02
CA ASP A 33 4.75 -8.69 -1.57
C ASP A 33 6.08 -9.36 -1.20
N SER A 34 6.94 -8.66 -0.49
CA SER A 34 8.20 -9.20 0.02
C SER A 34 7.91 -10.26 1.10
N THR A 35 8.03 -11.53 0.73
CA THR A 35 7.82 -12.66 1.63
C THR A 35 9.14 -13.08 2.32
N ARG A 36 9.05 -13.44 3.60
CA ARG A 36 10.18 -14.08 4.30
C ARG A 36 10.19 -15.56 3.95
N LEU A 37 11.33 -16.08 3.48
CA LEU A 37 11.46 -17.47 3.03
C LEU A 37 11.46 -18.49 4.18
N ALA A 38 11.81 -18.06 5.40
CA ALA A 38 11.85 -18.93 6.57
C ALA A 38 11.51 -18.16 7.84
N SER A 39 10.93 -18.86 8.82
CA SER A 39 10.69 -18.37 10.18
C SER A 39 11.99 -17.99 10.91
N PHE A 40 13.11 -18.59 10.48
CA PHE A 40 14.46 -18.32 10.96
C PHE A 40 15.36 -17.94 9.79
N GLY A 41 16.05 -16.79 9.90
CA GLY A 41 16.93 -16.27 8.85
C GLY A 41 16.54 -14.86 8.38
N ARG A 42 17.39 -14.27 7.52
CA ARG A 42 17.17 -12.94 6.92
C ARG A 42 16.80 -13.01 5.43
N ALA A 43 16.68 -14.21 4.87
CA ALA A 43 16.36 -14.40 3.47
C ALA A 43 14.91 -13.99 3.20
N CYS A 44 14.73 -12.99 2.34
CA CYS A 44 13.44 -12.57 1.81
C CYS A 44 13.43 -12.82 0.31
N LEU A 45 12.30 -13.33 -0.19
CA LEU A 45 11.99 -13.38 -1.61
C LEU A 45 11.01 -12.27 -1.90
N TRP A 46 11.13 -11.66 -3.08
CA TRP A 46 10.22 -10.60 -3.46
C TRP A 46 9.71 -10.84 -4.89
N PRO A 47 8.68 -11.68 -5.02
CA PRO A 47 8.09 -12.02 -6.30
C PRO A 47 7.25 -10.89 -6.88
N ILE A 48 7.15 -10.88 -8.20
CA ILE A 48 6.17 -10.12 -8.97
C ILE A 48 5.25 -11.13 -9.66
N TYR A 49 3.95 -11.02 -9.39
CA TYR A 49 2.91 -11.81 -10.05
C TYR A 49 2.07 -10.94 -10.98
N LEU A 50 1.68 -11.53 -12.11
CA LEU A 50 0.77 -10.98 -13.09
C LEU A 50 -0.49 -11.83 -13.15
N PHE A 51 -1.64 -11.15 -13.18
CA PHE A 51 -2.93 -11.74 -13.46
C PHE A 51 -3.62 -10.99 -14.57
N PHE A 52 -4.45 -11.69 -15.34
CA PHE A 52 -5.33 -11.08 -16.33
C PHE A 52 -6.72 -10.84 -15.73
N ALA A 53 -7.20 -9.60 -15.77
CA ALA A 53 -8.51 -9.23 -15.25
C ALA A 53 -9.68 -9.74 -16.10
N SER A 54 -9.41 -10.21 -17.33
CA SER A 54 -10.36 -10.90 -18.19
C SER A 54 -10.71 -12.29 -17.64
N VAL A 55 -9.85 -12.87 -16.80
CA VAL A 55 -10.15 -14.09 -16.07
C VAL A 55 -11.03 -13.75 -14.86
N SER A 56 -12.23 -14.34 -14.83
CA SER A 56 -13.19 -14.19 -13.73
C SER A 56 -12.51 -14.36 -12.38
N LYS A 57 -12.80 -13.45 -11.44
CA LYS A 57 -12.26 -13.49 -10.06
C LYS A 57 -12.48 -14.84 -9.36
N TYR A 58 -13.58 -15.53 -9.65
CA TYR A 58 -13.87 -16.85 -9.07
C TYR A 58 -12.94 -17.96 -9.58
N ARG A 59 -12.37 -17.82 -10.78
CA ARG A 59 -11.31 -18.71 -11.27
C ARG A 59 -9.96 -18.21 -10.79
N ARG A 60 -9.70 -16.93 -10.98
CA ARG A 60 -8.44 -16.27 -10.64
C ARG A 60 -8.01 -16.45 -9.18
N ASN A 61 -8.97 -16.46 -8.26
CA ASN A 61 -8.72 -16.64 -6.83
C ASN A 61 -8.67 -18.12 -6.40
N LYS A 62 -8.82 -19.08 -7.32
CA LYS A 62 -8.63 -20.51 -7.05
C LYS A 62 -7.21 -20.90 -7.44
N MET A 63 -6.41 -21.31 -6.45
CA MET A 63 -5.03 -21.78 -6.66
C MET A 63 -4.91 -22.86 -7.73
N SER A 64 -5.86 -23.80 -7.79
CA SER A 64 -5.87 -24.92 -8.73
C SER A 64 -5.99 -24.52 -10.20
N THR A 65 -6.33 -23.25 -10.49
CA THR A 65 -6.42 -22.75 -11.87
C THR A 65 -5.11 -22.20 -12.40
N PHE A 66 -4.09 -22.04 -11.53
CA PHE A 66 -2.78 -21.48 -11.89
C PHE A 66 -2.87 -20.14 -12.65
N SER A 67 -3.88 -19.32 -12.34
CA SER A 67 -4.13 -18.02 -12.99
C SER A 67 -3.08 -16.94 -12.64
N ALA A 68 -2.21 -17.22 -11.67
CA ALA A 68 -1.13 -16.35 -11.24
C ALA A 68 0.15 -16.62 -12.05
N HIS A 69 0.55 -15.68 -12.90
CA HIS A 69 1.78 -15.80 -13.68
C HIS A 69 2.93 -15.17 -12.91
N HIS A 70 3.94 -15.97 -12.57
CA HIS A 70 5.16 -15.46 -11.97
C HIS A 70 6.03 -14.76 -13.02
N LEU A 71 6.35 -13.47 -12.82
CA LEU A 71 7.16 -12.69 -13.75
C LEU A 71 8.64 -12.63 -13.37
N ALA A 72 8.94 -12.30 -12.10
CA ALA A 72 10.31 -12.05 -11.67
C ALA A 72 10.48 -12.13 -10.15
N TYR A 73 11.72 -12.40 -9.72
CA TYR A 73 12.15 -12.23 -8.34
C TYR A 73 13.08 -11.02 -8.21
N LEU A 74 12.76 -10.11 -7.30
CA LEU A 74 13.61 -8.97 -6.99
C LEU A 74 14.73 -9.42 -6.02
N PRO A 75 16.01 -9.18 -6.35
CA PRO A 75 17.11 -9.59 -5.49
C PRO A 75 17.18 -8.74 -4.22
N SER A 76 17.65 -9.36 -3.12
CA SER A 76 17.87 -8.67 -1.85
C SER A 76 19.36 -8.47 -1.60
N ASP A 77 19.77 -7.19 -1.46
CA ASP A 77 21.10 -6.71 -1.04
C ASP A 77 22.31 -7.13 -1.92
N PHE A 78 22.65 -6.29 -2.90
CA PHE A 78 23.78 -6.50 -3.82
C PHE A 78 24.97 -5.54 -3.59
N TYR A 79 24.79 -4.48 -2.78
CA TYR A 79 25.71 -3.34 -2.77
C TYR A 79 27.09 -3.73 -2.22
N THR A 80 27.11 -4.37 -1.05
CA THR A 80 28.36 -4.74 -0.38
C THR A 80 29.14 -5.79 -1.20
N GLN A 81 28.43 -6.68 -1.89
CA GLN A 81 29.06 -7.67 -2.78
C GLN A 81 29.71 -7.01 -3.99
N LEU A 82 29.08 -5.98 -4.55
CA LEU A 82 29.56 -5.32 -5.76
C LEU A 82 30.70 -4.32 -5.49
N TYR A 83 30.63 -3.56 -4.41
CA TYR A 83 31.56 -2.45 -4.14
C TYR A 83 32.57 -2.73 -3.02
N GLY A 84 32.44 -3.84 -2.30
CA GLY A 84 33.34 -4.19 -1.19
C GLY A 84 33.27 -3.24 0.03
N ILE A 85 32.36 -2.26 0.01
CA ILE A 85 32.17 -1.26 1.07
C ILE A 85 30.70 -1.20 1.50
N PRO A 86 30.43 -0.92 2.79
CA PRO A 86 29.07 -0.74 3.27
C PRO A 86 28.47 0.58 2.74
N ALA A 87 27.27 0.51 2.18
CA ALA A 87 26.49 1.71 1.83
C ALA A 87 25.87 2.38 3.06
N THR A 88 25.63 3.69 2.95
CA THR A 88 24.77 4.40 3.92
C THR A 88 23.31 3.97 3.77
N THR A 89 22.49 4.21 4.80
CA THR A 89 21.06 3.86 4.78
C THR A 89 20.32 4.55 3.62
N GLU A 90 20.68 5.79 3.33
CA GLU A 90 20.14 6.59 2.24
C GLU A 90 20.49 6.02 0.87
N VAL A 91 21.74 5.57 0.70
CA VAL A 91 22.19 4.90 -0.53
C VAL A 91 21.47 3.58 -0.71
N LEU A 92 21.38 2.73 0.33
CA LEU A 92 20.64 1.46 0.26
C LEU A 92 19.16 1.66 -0.11
N ARG A 93 18.51 2.70 0.43
CA ARG A 93 17.14 3.04 0.06
C ARG A 93 17.04 3.42 -1.41
N LEU A 94 17.95 4.24 -1.92
CA LEU A 94 17.97 4.63 -3.33
C LEU A 94 18.25 3.42 -4.23
N CYS A 95 19.22 2.57 -3.88
CA CYS A 95 19.55 1.35 -4.62
C CYS A 95 18.36 0.40 -4.71
N LYS A 96 17.57 0.22 -3.64
CA LYS A 96 16.34 -0.59 -3.68
C LYS A 96 15.32 -0.05 -4.69
N VAL A 97 15.10 1.26 -4.68
CA VAL A 97 14.21 1.92 -5.65
C VAL A 97 14.74 1.74 -7.06
N GLN A 98 16.03 2.00 -7.27
CA GLN A 98 16.66 1.86 -8.59
C GLN A 98 16.57 0.43 -9.10
N LEU A 99 16.90 -0.56 -8.28
CA LEU A 99 16.85 -1.98 -8.64
C LEU A 99 15.44 -2.40 -9.08
N MET A 100 14.41 -2.03 -8.31
CA MET A 100 13.01 -2.28 -8.67
C MET A 100 12.71 -1.73 -10.07
N HIS A 101 13.09 -0.48 -10.35
CA HIS A 101 12.80 0.15 -11.64
C HIS A 101 13.71 -0.36 -12.77
N GLN A 102 14.93 -0.81 -12.50
CA GLN A 102 15.77 -1.47 -13.51
C GLN A 102 15.17 -2.82 -13.92
N ILE A 103 14.67 -3.59 -12.96
CA ILE A 103 14.00 -4.86 -13.26
C ILE A 103 12.72 -4.61 -14.07
N TRP A 104 11.94 -3.59 -13.71
CA TRP A 104 10.80 -3.18 -14.55
C TRP A 104 11.21 -2.70 -15.94
N LEU A 105 12.36 -2.05 -16.12
CA LEU A 105 12.84 -1.68 -17.46
C LEU A 105 13.27 -2.89 -18.30
N LEU A 106 13.69 -4.00 -17.66
CA LEU A 106 13.95 -5.27 -18.32
C LEU A 106 12.64 -5.99 -18.69
N LEU A 107 11.60 -5.90 -17.85
CA LEU A 107 10.28 -6.47 -18.14
C LEU A 107 9.48 -5.67 -19.18
N LEU A 108 9.70 -4.35 -19.23
CA LEU A 108 9.15 -3.43 -20.24
C LEU A 108 10.16 -3.27 -21.38
N ASP A 109 10.54 -4.40 -21.97
CA ASP A 109 11.47 -4.51 -23.09
C ASP A 109 10.85 -3.96 -24.40
N PRO A 110 11.62 -3.86 -25.50
CA PRO A 110 11.10 -3.37 -26.77
C PRO A 110 9.91 -4.18 -27.29
N ASP A 111 9.92 -5.51 -27.14
CA ASP A 111 8.85 -6.39 -27.62
C ASP A 111 7.55 -6.15 -26.85
N PHE A 112 7.62 -5.96 -25.53
CA PHE A 112 6.46 -5.56 -24.74
C PHE A 112 5.92 -4.19 -25.17
N ILE A 113 6.80 -3.24 -25.49
CA ILE A 113 6.40 -1.89 -25.90
C ILE A 113 5.73 -1.91 -27.28
N ASP A 114 6.25 -2.71 -28.20
CA ASP A 114 5.60 -2.97 -29.48
C ASP A 114 4.23 -3.62 -29.28
N ALA A 115 4.13 -4.66 -28.45
CA ALA A 115 2.85 -5.27 -28.10
C ALA A 115 1.90 -4.27 -27.41
N TYR A 116 2.42 -3.33 -26.61
CA TYR A 116 1.61 -2.31 -25.96
C TYR A 116 1.01 -1.32 -26.98
N GLU A 117 1.78 -0.90 -27.97
CA GLU A 117 1.33 0.03 -29.01
C GLU A 117 0.47 -0.66 -30.06
N ASN A 118 0.99 -1.74 -30.65
CA ASN A 118 0.46 -2.40 -31.84
C ASN A 118 -0.35 -3.65 -31.53
N GLY A 119 -0.33 -4.15 -30.30
CA GLY A 119 -0.96 -5.42 -29.94
C GLY A 119 -0.26 -6.62 -30.57
N PHE A 120 -0.71 -7.83 -30.24
CA PHE A 120 -0.16 -9.06 -30.80
C PHE A 120 -1.27 -10.09 -31.04
N LEU A 121 -1.11 -10.93 -32.07
CA LEU A 121 -2.11 -11.94 -32.43
C LEU A 121 -2.05 -13.12 -31.47
N VAL A 122 -3.22 -13.51 -30.95
CA VAL A 122 -3.38 -14.65 -30.05
C VAL A 122 -4.62 -15.43 -30.45
N GLU A 123 -4.46 -16.72 -30.68
CA GLU A 123 -5.59 -17.65 -30.72
C GLU A 123 -6.12 -17.84 -29.29
N CYS A 124 -7.32 -17.32 -29.05
CA CYS A 124 -7.95 -17.39 -27.74
C CYS A 124 -8.57 -18.77 -27.49
N GLY A 125 -8.97 -19.05 -26.24
CA GLY A 125 -9.52 -20.37 -25.86
C GLY A 125 -10.86 -20.75 -26.51
N ASP A 126 -11.47 -19.84 -27.27
CA ASP A 126 -12.63 -20.07 -28.13
C ASP A 126 -12.26 -20.32 -29.60
N ASN A 127 -10.97 -20.51 -29.90
CA ASN A 127 -10.40 -20.70 -31.24
C ASN A 127 -10.57 -19.48 -32.18
N ILE A 128 -10.82 -18.31 -31.61
CA ILE A 128 -10.87 -17.05 -32.37
C ILE A 128 -9.53 -16.32 -32.19
N ILE A 129 -8.92 -15.96 -33.32
CA ILE A 129 -7.70 -15.15 -33.32
C ILE A 129 -8.10 -13.70 -33.03
N ARG A 130 -7.43 -13.10 -32.05
CA ARG A 130 -7.63 -11.70 -31.66
C ARG A 130 -6.30 -10.98 -31.58
N ARG A 131 -6.30 -9.69 -31.90
CA ARG A 131 -5.18 -8.81 -31.58
C ARG A 131 -5.36 -8.29 -30.16
N LEU A 132 -4.49 -8.75 -29.26
CA LEU A 132 -4.53 -8.41 -27.84
C LEU A 132 -3.61 -7.23 -27.51
N PHE A 133 -4.14 -6.26 -26.77
CA PHE A 133 -3.40 -5.08 -26.32
C PHE A 133 -3.19 -5.12 -24.79
N PRO A 134 -1.97 -5.36 -24.31
CA PRO A 134 -1.68 -5.42 -22.88
C PRO A 134 -1.84 -4.04 -22.23
N ARG A 135 -2.63 -3.94 -21.16
CA ARG A 135 -2.86 -2.67 -20.44
C ARG A 135 -2.81 -2.87 -18.93
N PHE A 136 -1.98 -2.11 -18.22
CA PHE A 136 -1.92 -2.18 -16.76
C PHE A 136 -3.06 -1.38 -16.12
N PHE A 137 -3.78 -1.99 -15.18
CA PHE A 137 -4.87 -1.33 -14.45
C PHE A 137 -4.60 -1.19 -12.96
N VAL A 138 -3.96 -2.19 -12.35
CA VAL A 138 -3.72 -2.22 -10.92
C VAL A 138 -2.34 -2.78 -10.64
N TYR A 139 -1.64 -2.16 -9.68
CA TYR A 139 -0.48 -2.72 -9.02
C TYR A 139 -0.77 -2.74 -7.52
N SER A 140 -1.07 -3.93 -7.02
CA SER A 140 -1.38 -4.17 -5.62
C SER A 140 -0.11 -4.53 -4.85
N ALA A 141 0.21 -3.72 -3.85
CA ALA A 141 1.36 -3.90 -2.97
C ALA A 141 1.08 -3.20 -1.64
N ASP A 142 1.89 -3.43 -0.62
CA ASP A 142 1.78 -2.70 0.65
C ASP A 142 2.30 -1.24 0.51
N TYR A 143 2.10 -0.41 1.54
CA TYR A 143 2.50 1.01 1.45
C TYR A 143 4.00 1.24 1.21
N PRO A 144 4.93 0.63 1.98
CA PRO A 144 6.36 0.67 1.68
C PRO A 144 6.68 0.34 0.22
N GLU A 145 6.11 -0.72 -0.35
CA GLU A 145 6.37 -1.13 -1.72
C GLU A 145 5.78 -0.15 -2.75
N ARG A 146 4.55 0.33 -2.54
CA ARG A 146 3.94 1.38 -3.38
C ARG A 146 4.78 2.63 -3.42
N VAL A 147 5.39 3.03 -2.30
CA VAL A 147 6.28 4.21 -2.25
C VAL A 147 7.49 4.02 -3.17
N LEU A 148 8.05 2.81 -3.25
CA LEU A 148 9.18 2.48 -4.14
C LEU A 148 8.75 2.53 -5.61
N LEU A 149 7.61 1.89 -5.94
CA LEU A 149 7.02 1.90 -7.28
C LEU A 149 6.64 3.33 -7.72
N ALA A 150 6.07 4.11 -6.81
CA ALA A 150 5.67 5.50 -7.05
C ALA A 150 6.84 6.48 -7.16
N CYS A 151 8.07 6.05 -6.83
CA CYS A 151 9.26 6.92 -6.76
C CYS A 151 9.08 8.14 -5.82
N ILE A 152 8.38 7.96 -4.70
CA ILE A 152 8.17 9.02 -3.70
C ILE A 152 8.93 8.72 -2.40
N ARG A 153 9.13 9.74 -1.57
CA ARG A 153 9.77 9.62 -0.26
C ARG A 153 8.79 9.06 0.77
N PHE A 154 9.23 8.03 1.48
CA PHE A 154 8.46 7.37 2.53
C PHE A 154 8.03 8.34 3.64
N LEU A 155 6.71 8.42 3.90
CA LEU A 155 6.10 9.25 4.95
C LEU A 155 6.54 10.74 4.97
N ALA A 156 6.92 11.27 3.80
CA ALA A 156 7.27 12.68 3.62
C ALA A 156 6.05 13.61 3.69
N GLN A 157 6.22 14.89 3.34
CA GLN A 157 5.17 15.90 3.42
C GLN A 157 3.93 15.54 2.59
N TRP A 158 4.13 14.85 1.47
CA TRP A 158 3.10 14.42 0.51
C TRP A 158 3.12 12.89 0.42
N PRO A 159 2.66 12.16 1.46
CA PRO A 159 2.98 10.75 1.65
C PRO A 159 2.16 9.79 0.77
N CYS A 160 1.10 10.27 0.11
CA CYS A 160 0.20 9.43 -0.68
C CYS A 160 0.74 9.19 -2.11
N PRO A 161 0.78 7.93 -2.59
CA PRO A 161 1.10 7.60 -3.98
C PRO A 161 0.04 8.03 -4.99
N LEU A 162 -1.19 8.29 -4.55
CA LEU A 162 -2.33 8.63 -5.42
C LEU A 162 -2.56 10.14 -5.56
N CYS A 163 -2.46 10.90 -4.46
CA CYS A 163 -2.84 12.31 -4.44
C CYS A 163 -1.83 13.19 -3.69
N TYR A 164 -2.01 14.50 -3.79
CA TYR A 164 -1.20 15.50 -3.09
C TYR A 164 -1.80 15.90 -1.72
N ILE A 165 -2.25 14.93 -0.91
CA ILE A 165 -2.60 15.24 0.48
C ILE A 165 -1.32 15.62 1.26
N ARG A 166 -1.36 16.67 2.08
CA ARG A 166 -0.27 16.94 3.04
C ARG A 166 -0.44 16.09 4.29
N LYS A 167 0.68 15.66 4.88
CA LYS A 167 0.68 14.82 6.10
C LYS A 167 -0.14 15.40 7.25
N GLU A 168 -0.03 16.71 7.48
CA GLU A 168 -0.79 17.45 8.51
C GLU A 168 -2.32 17.47 8.26
N GLN A 169 -2.75 17.25 7.01
CA GLN A 169 -4.15 17.31 6.60
C GLN A 169 -4.85 15.94 6.68
N ILE A 170 -4.10 14.85 6.86
CA ILE A 170 -4.61 13.47 6.88
C ILE A 170 -5.64 13.26 7.99
N TYR A 171 -5.46 13.93 9.13
CA TYR A 171 -6.40 13.89 10.26
C TYR A 171 -7.86 14.15 9.84
N GLY A 172 -8.04 14.99 8.82
CA GLY A 172 -9.35 15.37 8.28
C GLY A 172 -10.05 14.33 7.40
N MET A 173 -9.56 13.08 7.31
CA MET A 173 -10.15 12.04 6.45
C MET A 173 -11.68 11.95 6.60
N GLY A 174 -12.37 11.90 5.46
CA GLY A 174 -13.84 11.83 5.41
C GLY A 174 -14.53 13.19 5.54
N SER A 175 -13.81 14.28 5.78
CA SER A 175 -14.37 15.63 5.67
C SER A 175 -14.52 16.07 4.21
N TRP A 176 -15.38 17.08 3.96
CA TRP A 176 -15.51 17.68 2.64
C TRP A 176 -14.16 18.23 2.11
N LEU A 177 -13.39 18.89 2.98
CA LEU A 177 -12.05 19.41 2.62
C LEU A 177 -11.07 18.28 2.26
N ASP A 178 -11.14 17.15 2.94
CA ASP A 178 -10.36 15.96 2.56
C ASP A 178 -10.74 15.46 1.17
N GLY A 179 -12.04 15.38 0.85
CA GLY A 179 -12.52 15.03 -0.49
C GLY A 179 -11.94 15.94 -1.58
N LYS A 180 -12.00 17.26 -1.37
CA LYS A 180 -11.41 18.25 -2.31
C LYS A 180 -9.89 18.11 -2.47
N ARG A 181 -9.17 17.75 -1.40
CA ARG A 181 -7.71 17.53 -1.46
C ARG A 181 -7.37 16.22 -2.17
N ARG A 182 -8.17 15.17 -1.94
CA ARG A 182 -7.97 13.85 -2.57
C ARG A 182 -8.22 13.86 -4.07
N SER A 183 -9.10 14.72 -4.57
CA SER A 183 -9.31 14.89 -6.02
C SER A 183 -8.09 15.47 -6.75
N GLN A 184 -7.14 16.05 -6.02
CA GLN A 184 -5.85 16.47 -6.58
C GLN A 184 -4.91 15.26 -6.71
N LEU A 185 -5.19 14.44 -7.72
CA LEU A 185 -4.42 13.24 -8.03
C LEU A 185 -3.02 13.59 -8.55
N ARG A 186 -2.07 12.68 -8.31
CA ARG A 186 -0.74 12.76 -8.91
C ARG A 186 -0.85 12.48 -10.40
N VAL A 187 -0.12 13.28 -11.17
CA VAL A 187 -0.01 13.17 -12.63
C VAL A 187 1.46 13.12 -12.96
N ASP A 188 1.88 12.12 -13.75
CA ASP A 188 3.22 12.04 -14.30
C ASP A 188 3.43 13.09 -15.41
N SER A 189 3.58 14.36 -15.01
CA SER A 189 3.70 15.47 -15.95
C SER A 189 5.15 15.70 -16.39
N HIS A 190 5.30 16.32 -17.56
CA HIS A 190 6.61 16.73 -18.09
C HIS A 190 7.44 17.57 -17.09
N ALA A 191 6.77 18.40 -16.27
CA ALA A 191 7.44 19.18 -15.22
C ALA A 191 8.05 18.30 -14.13
N ILE A 192 7.35 17.24 -13.69
CA ILE A 192 7.88 16.27 -12.73
C ILE A 192 9.05 15.50 -13.34
N GLN A 193 8.88 15.00 -14.57
CA GLN A 193 9.91 14.25 -15.29
C GLN A 193 11.19 15.09 -15.45
N THR A 194 11.06 16.36 -15.85
CA THR A 194 12.17 17.30 -15.99
C THR A 194 12.87 17.57 -14.65
N THR A 195 12.09 17.76 -13.58
CA THR A 195 12.63 17.95 -12.22
C THR A 195 13.47 16.75 -11.77
N ILE A 196 12.97 15.53 -12.02
CA ILE A 196 13.69 14.29 -11.69
C ILE A 196 14.94 14.15 -12.55
N LYS A 197 14.85 14.40 -13.87
CA LYS A 197 16.00 14.34 -14.79
C LYS A 197 17.10 15.30 -14.36
N GLN A 198 16.74 16.53 -13.97
CA GLN A 198 17.69 17.52 -13.47
C GLN A 198 18.34 17.08 -12.14
N ALA A 199 17.56 16.48 -11.22
CA ALA A 199 18.10 15.91 -9.98
C ALA A 199 19.15 14.84 -10.26
N ARG A 200 18.84 13.94 -11.20
CA ARG A 200 19.74 12.86 -11.60
C ARG A 200 21.01 13.40 -12.24
N LYS A 201 20.91 14.39 -13.12
CA LYS A 201 22.08 15.07 -13.71
C LYS A 201 23.01 15.62 -12.63
N TYR A 202 22.48 16.30 -11.61
CA TYR A 202 23.31 16.80 -10.52
C TYR A 202 23.96 15.67 -9.71
N ILE A 203 23.24 14.60 -9.41
CA ILE A 203 23.78 13.49 -8.60
C ILE A 203 24.84 12.70 -9.37
N PHE A 204 24.51 12.23 -10.58
CA PHE A 204 25.30 11.23 -11.29
C PHE A 204 26.33 11.83 -12.25
N GLU A 205 26.07 12.99 -12.86
CA GLU A 205 27.02 13.61 -13.80
C GLU A 205 27.89 14.67 -13.13
N LYS A 206 27.37 15.34 -12.09
CA LYS A 206 28.07 16.44 -11.40
C LYS A 206 28.57 16.08 -10.00
N GLY A 207 28.33 14.85 -9.53
CA GLY A 207 28.86 14.33 -8.26
C GLY A 207 28.27 14.95 -7.00
N TYR A 208 27.11 15.63 -7.07
CA TYR A 208 26.48 16.16 -5.88
C TYR A 208 25.92 15.04 -5.00
N SER A 209 26.13 15.16 -3.68
CA SER A 209 25.50 14.25 -2.72
C SER A 209 23.96 14.30 -2.83
N VAL A 210 23.32 13.13 -2.76
CA VAL A 210 21.85 12.98 -2.68
C VAL A 210 21.28 13.73 -1.47
N ALA A 211 22.09 13.92 -0.42
CA ALA A 211 21.73 14.65 0.80
C ALA A 211 21.90 16.19 0.66
N SER A 212 22.38 16.71 -0.47
CA SER A 212 22.59 18.15 -0.64
C SER A 212 21.28 18.94 -0.49
N ALA A 213 21.36 20.11 0.14
CA ALA A 213 20.20 20.96 0.40
C ALA A 213 19.47 21.39 -0.89
N GLY A 214 20.22 21.64 -1.97
CA GLY A 214 19.66 22.00 -3.28
C GLY A 214 18.80 20.89 -3.88
N ILE A 215 19.34 19.66 -3.95
CA ILE A 215 18.61 18.49 -4.46
C ILE A 215 17.40 18.18 -3.56
N LYS A 216 17.59 18.27 -2.24
CA LYS A 216 16.53 18.04 -1.25
C LYS A 216 15.36 18.99 -1.50
N ARG A 217 15.61 20.30 -1.53
CA ARG A 217 14.60 21.34 -1.78
C ARG A 217 13.85 21.14 -3.09
N MET A 218 14.55 20.79 -4.16
CA MET A 218 13.96 20.56 -5.48
C MET A 218 12.95 19.39 -5.48
N LEU A 219 13.27 18.30 -4.77
CA LEU A 219 12.43 17.09 -4.76
C LEU A 219 11.37 17.09 -3.64
N GLU A 220 11.59 17.82 -2.55
CA GLU A 220 10.69 17.82 -1.38
C GLU A 220 9.32 18.42 -1.67
N ALA A 221 9.24 19.40 -2.56
CA ALA A 221 8.00 20.09 -2.92
C ALA A 221 6.88 19.13 -3.36
N ARG A 222 7.21 17.91 -3.83
CA ARG A 222 6.24 16.86 -4.19
C ARG A 222 6.59 15.49 -3.61
N SER A 223 7.48 15.45 -2.61
CA SER A 223 8.04 14.24 -2.01
C SER A 223 8.66 13.26 -3.02
N LEU A 224 9.33 13.76 -4.06
CA LEU A 224 9.91 12.93 -5.11
C LEU A 224 11.24 12.30 -4.67
N LEU A 225 11.61 11.20 -5.32
CA LEU A 225 12.96 10.64 -5.30
C LEU A 225 13.70 11.02 -6.60
N PRO A 226 15.05 11.00 -6.60
CA PRO A 226 15.85 11.18 -7.82
C PRO A 226 15.83 9.92 -8.72
N GLN A 227 14.66 9.31 -8.88
CA GLN A 227 14.43 8.14 -9.72
C GLN A 227 13.18 8.39 -10.56
N GLN A 228 13.30 8.17 -11.87
CA GLN A 228 12.15 8.14 -12.76
C GLN A 228 11.61 6.71 -12.79
N SER A 229 10.29 6.58 -12.66
CA SER A 229 9.61 5.28 -12.73
C SER A 229 9.87 4.60 -14.09
N ALA A 230 10.03 3.29 -14.11
CA ALA A 230 10.15 2.52 -15.35
C ALA A 230 8.90 2.69 -16.23
N PHE A 231 7.71 2.67 -15.61
CA PHE A 231 6.44 2.93 -16.28
C PHE A 231 6.38 4.35 -16.86
N SER A 232 6.92 5.35 -16.16
CA SER A 232 7.03 6.73 -16.68
C SER A 232 7.95 6.77 -17.90
N GLN A 233 9.13 6.15 -17.82
CA GLN A 233 10.10 6.15 -18.93
C GLN A 233 9.55 5.50 -20.20
N ARG A 234 8.81 4.39 -20.04
CA ARG A 234 8.37 3.55 -21.15
C ARG A 234 6.96 3.87 -21.64
N LEU A 235 6.05 4.25 -20.75
CA LEU A 235 4.63 4.38 -21.06
C LEU A 235 4.09 5.81 -21.06
N ALA A 236 4.85 6.81 -20.59
CA ALA A 236 4.44 8.20 -20.71
C ALA A 236 4.16 8.64 -22.17
N PRO A 237 4.87 8.15 -23.21
CA PRO A 237 4.52 8.44 -24.61
C PRO A 237 3.09 8.04 -25.00
N PHE A 238 2.54 7.01 -24.34
CA PHE A 238 1.17 6.54 -24.54
C PHE A 238 0.15 7.24 -23.62
N ASN A 239 0.49 8.42 -23.10
CA ASN A 239 -0.32 9.18 -22.13
C ASN A 239 -0.68 8.39 -20.85
N PHE A 240 0.16 7.43 -20.47
CA PHE A 240 -0.09 6.59 -19.30
C PHE A 240 0.37 7.26 -18.00
N ASN A 241 -0.57 7.59 -17.12
CA ASN A 241 -0.25 8.09 -15.78
C ASN A 241 -0.06 6.92 -14.80
N PHE A 242 1.19 6.50 -14.57
CA PHE A 242 1.49 5.32 -13.75
C PHE A 242 1.04 5.42 -12.27
N TYR A 243 0.82 6.62 -11.73
CA TYR A 243 0.25 6.76 -10.38
C TYR A 243 -1.15 6.14 -10.27
N SER A 244 -1.88 6.04 -11.38
CA SER A 244 -3.21 5.43 -11.44
C SER A 244 -3.21 3.93 -11.12
N LEU A 245 -2.06 3.25 -11.17
CA LEU A 245 -1.93 1.82 -10.85
C LEU A 245 -2.24 1.51 -9.39
N PHE A 246 -1.99 2.44 -8.48
CA PHE A 246 -2.09 2.16 -7.06
C PHE A 246 -3.56 2.20 -6.61
N LYS A 247 -4.07 1.10 -6.06
CA LYS A 247 -5.44 1.03 -5.50
C LYS A 247 -5.40 0.69 -4.02
N PRO A 248 -6.34 1.14 -3.19
CA PRO A 248 -6.39 0.77 -1.78
C PRO A 248 -6.39 -0.75 -1.57
N ASP A 249 -5.80 -1.20 -0.47
CA ASP A 249 -5.72 -2.61 -0.09
C ASP A 249 -6.36 -2.81 1.28
N LEU A 250 -7.48 -3.53 1.30
CA LEU A 250 -8.30 -3.69 2.50
C LEU A 250 -7.55 -4.40 3.63
N MET A 251 -6.75 -5.40 3.30
CA MET A 251 -5.98 -6.18 4.27
C MET A 251 -4.92 -5.33 4.95
N HIS A 252 -4.10 -4.65 4.16
CA HIS A 252 -2.98 -3.87 4.69
C HIS A 252 -3.42 -2.56 5.33
N GLU A 253 -4.41 -1.89 4.74
CA GLU A 253 -4.79 -0.53 5.12
C GLU A 253 -5.89 -0.51 6.18
N PHE A 254 -6.93 -1.34 6.05
CA PHE A 254 -8.01 -1.38 7.02
C PHE A 254 -7.77 -2.43 8.10
N GLU A 255 -7.77 -3.72 7.77
CA GLU A 255 -7.76 -4.82 8.75
C GLU A 255 -6.50 -4.79 9.63
N LEU A 256 -5.31 -4.89 9.02
CA LEU A 256 -4.02 -4.81 9.71
C LEU A 256 -3.57 -3.38 10.02
N GLY A 257 -4.34 -2.38 9.59
CA GLY A 257 -4.00 -0.98 9.65
C GLY A 257 -4.88 -0.20 10.61
N VAL A 258 -5.95 0.37 10.06
CA VAL A 258 -6.90 1.22 10.78
C VAL A 258 -7.61 0.46 11.88
N TRP A 259 -8.22 -0.69 11.58
CA TRP A 259 -8.98 -1.45 12.56
C TRP A 259 -8.08 -1.94 13.70
N LYS A 260 -6.96 -2.57 13.38
CA LYS A 260 -5.95 -2.95 14.39
C LYS A 260 -5.55 -1.77 15.29
N ALA A 261 -5.33 -0.58 14.73
CA ALA A 261 -4.95 0.60 15.50
C ALA A 261 -6.08 1.09 16.43
N ILE A 262 -7.31 1.14 15.92
CA ILE A 262 -8.50 1.50 16.71
C ILE A 262 -8.73 0.49 17.83
N PHE A 263 -8.76 -0.80 17.50
CA PHE A 263 -8.96 -1.88 18.47
C PHE A 263 -7.88 -1.86 19.56
N THR A 264 -6.60 -1.72 19.18
CA THR A 264 -5.50 -1.59 20.15
C THR A 264 -5.71 -0.39 21.07
N HIS A 265 -6.19 0.75 20.55
CA HIS A 265 -6.44 1.92 21.38
C HIS A 265 -7.63 1.74 22.31
N ILE A 266 -8.70 1.07 21.88
CA ILE A 266 -9.82 0.68 22.76
C ILE A 266 -9.30 -0.15 23.94
N LEU A 267 -8.42 -1.13 23.70
CA LEU A 267 -7.81 -1.92 24.78
C LEU A 267 -6.98 -1.05 25.75
N ARG A 268 -6.24 -0.06 25.23
CA ARG A 268 -5.48 0.88 26.07
C ARG A 268 -6.39 1.76 26.92
N VAL A 269 -7.54 2.18 26.39
CA VAL A 269 -8.56 2.94 27.12
C VAL A 269 -9.13 2.09 28.24
N MET A 270 -9.50 0.83 27.97
CA MET A 270 -9.94 -0.10 29.02
C MET A 270 -8.88 -0.25 30.12
N PHE A 271 -7.61 -0.36 29.74
CA PHE A 271 -6.50 -0.48 30.69
C PHE A 271 -6.31 0.77 31.56
N ALA A 272 -6.49 1.95 30.97
CA ALA A 272 -6.39 3.21 31.71
C ALA A 272 -7.56 3.43 32.68
N LEU A 273 -8.76 2.95 32.35
CA LEU A 273 -9.96 3.09 33.19
C LEU A 273 -10.00 2.10 34.37
N GLY A 274 -9.20 1.02 34.32
CA GLY A 274 -9.10 0.02 35.40
C GLY A 274 -10.31 -0.92 35.52
N GLY A 275 -10.28 -1.80 36.54
CA GLY A 275 -11.34 -2.76 36.88
C GLY A 275 -11.24 -4.16 36.24
N ASP A 276 -12.15 -5.06 36.63
CA ASP A 276 -12.21 -6.47 36.18
C ASP A 276 -12.57 -6.63 34.70
N LYS A 277 -12.98 -5.55 34.01
CA LYS A 277 -13.39 -5.56 32.59
C LYS A 277 -12.32 -6.11 31.65
N ILE A 278 -11.04 -5.92 31.97
CA ILE A 278 -9.95 -6.53 31.20
C ILE A 278 -9.74 -7.99 31.56
N GLN A 279 -9.95 -8.40 32.81
CA GLN A 279 -9.86 -9.81 33.20
C GLN A 279 -11.00 -10.62 32.55
N GLU A 280 -12.21 -10.07 32.49
CA GLU A 280 -13.36 -10.66 31.80
C GLU A 280 -13.15 -10.72 30.27
N PHE A 281 -12.56 -9.67 29.68
CA PHE A 281 -12.18 -9.68 28.26
C PHE A 281 -10.99 -10.62 27.96
N ASN A 282 -10.02 -10.71 28.88
CA ASN A 282 -8.86 -11.61 28.81
C ASN A 282 -9.25 -13.09 28.95
N ALA A 283 -10.35 -13.40 29.63
CA ALA A 283 -10.87 -14.77 29.74
C ALA A 283 -11.17 -15.39 28.35
N ARG A 284 -11.39 -14.55 27.34
CA ARG A 284 -11.59 -14.97 25.93
C ARG A 284 -10.30 -14.96 25.09
N ASN A 285 -9.14 -14.65 25.69
CA ASN A 285 -7.79 -14.68 25.10
C ASN A 285 -7.53 -13.75 23.89
N ILE A 286 -8.39 -12.75 23.66
CA ILE A 286 -8.31 -11.85 22.47
C ILE A 286 -7.28 -10.71 22.66
N SER A 287 -7.08 -10.23 23.88
CA SER A 287 -6.21 -9.08 24.20
C SER A 287 -4.71 -9.33 23.98
N GLY A 288 -4.29 -10.60 23.95
CA GLY A 288 -2.89 -10.99 23.77
C GLY A 288 -2.36 -10.61 22.39
N MET A 289 -3.23 -10.57 21.37
CA MET A 289 -2.95 -10.19 19.98
C MET A 289 -1.65 -10.79 19.40
N LYS A 290 -1.27 -12.00 19.84
CA LYS A 290 -0.04 -12.66 19.40
C LYS A 290 -0.28 -13.31 18.03
N GLN A 291 0.53 -12.94 17.04
CA GLN A 291 0.56 -13.55 15.70
C GLN A 291 -0.78 -13.51 14.92
N LEU A 292 -1.66 -12.56 15.22
CA LEU A 292 -2.92 -12.41 14.48
C LEU A 292 -2.66 -12.01 13.01
N ALA A 293 -3.22 -12.79 12.09
CA ALA A 293 -3.36 -12.51 10.68
C ALA A 293 -4.53 -11.54 10.43
N ALA A 294 -4.70 -11.10 9.19
CA ALA A 294 -5.75 -10.15 8.85
C ALA A 294 -7.16 -10.70 9.07
N ARG A 295 -7.36 -11.99 8.78
CA ARG A 295 -8.62 -12.72 9.03
C ARG A 295 -9.05 -12.67 10.49
N ASP A 296 -8.12 -12.83 11.43
CA ASP A 296 -8.43 -12.74 12.86
C ASP A 296 -8.93 -11.34 13.26
N PHE A 297 -8.36 -10.28 12.64
CA PHE A 297 -8.80 -8.91 12.89
C PHE A 297 -10.20 -8.65 12.33
N GLU A 298 -10.49 -9.21 11.16
CA GLU A 298 -11.83 -9.21 10.60
C GLU A 298 -12.83 -9.92 11.51
N ASP A 299 -12.51 -11.13 11.99
CA ASP A 299 -13.40 -11.90 12.87
C ASP A 299 -13.66 -11.14 14.18
N ILE A 300 -12.64 -10.51 14.76
CA ILE A 300 -12.79 -9.66 15.96
C ILE A 300 -13.75 -8.49 15.70
N LEU A 301 -13.73 -7.90 14.51
CA LEU A 301 -14.64 -6.82 14.13
C LEU A 301 -16.09 -7.32 14.00
N GLN A 302 -16.27 -8.49 13.40
CA GLN A 302 -17.59 -9.05 13.12
C GLN A 302 -18.32 -9.54 14.37
N VAL A 303 -17.60 -10.12 15.35
CA VAL A 303 -18.22 -10.81 16.50
C VAL A 303 -18.62 -9.85 17.66
N ARG A 304 -18.45 -8.52 17.53
CA ARG A 304 -18.87 -7.51 18.54
C ARG A 304 -18.50 -7.89 19.99
N LEU A 305 -17.29 -8.37 20.21
CA LEU A 305 -16.82 -9.02 21.45
C LEU A 305 -16.67 -8.10 22.69
N LEU A 306 -17.19 -6.89 22.66
CA LEU A 306 -16.98 -5.89 23.70
C LEU A 306 -18.01 -6.06 24.84
N PRO A 307 -17.61 -6.49 26.07
CA PRO A 307 -18.52 -6.64 27.22
C PRO A 307 -19.19 -5.33 27.64
N GLU A 308 -20.50 -5.34 27.84
CA GLU A 308 -21.25 -4.17 28.34
C GLU A 308 -20.80 -3.74 29.76
N PRO A 309 -20.95 -2.45 30.14
CA PRO A 309 -21.28 -1.32 29.29
C PRO A 309 -20.00 -0.66 28.75
N PHE A 310 -19.85 -0.62 27.42
CA PHE A 310 -18.96 0.33 26.77
C PHE A 310 -19.69 1.64 26.55
N ASP A 311 -18.94 2.74 26.58
CA ASP A 311 -19.43 4.06 26.19
C ASP A 311 -20.04 4.02 24.77
N ALA A 312 -21.15 4.72 24.57
CA ALA A 312 -21.85 4.82 23.29
C ALA A 312 -20.94 5.27 22.14
N ILE A 313 -19.89 6.05 22.42
CA ILE A 313 -18.87 6.45 21.45
C ILE A 313 -18.13 5.23 20.89
N VAL A 314 -17.71 4.29 21.75
CA VAL A 314 -16.96 3.09 21.34
C VAL A 314 -17.87 2.15 20.54
N LEU A 315 -19.09 1.91 21.00
CA LEU A 315 -20.05 1.06 20.30
C LEU A 315 -20.40 1.60 18.92
N THR A 316 -20.59 2.92 18.81
CA THR A 316 -20.83 3.61 17.53
C THR A 316 -19.63 3.47 16.60
N LEU A 317 -18.41 3.65 17.09
CA LEU A 317 -17.19 3.53 16.29
C LEU A 317 -16.99 2.11 15.76
N VAL A 318 -17.18 1.10 16.61
CA VAL A 318 -17.02 -0.31 16.22
C VAL A 318 -18.08 -0.71 15.20
N TRP A 319 -19.33 -0.30 15.41
CA TRP A 319 -20.38 -0.52 14.41
C TRP A 319 -20.06 0.16 13.08
N LEU A 320 -19.59 1.41 13.08
CA LEU A 320 -19.18 2.11 11.85
C LEU A 320 -17.99 1.44 11.17
N CYS A 321 -17.02 0.92 11.92
CA CYS A 321 -15.91 0.15 11.35
C CYS A 321 -16.43 -1.12 10.66
N ALA A 322 -17.32 -1.87 11.32
CA ALA A 322 -17.90 -3.10 10.78
C ALA A 322 -18.76 -2.83 9.55
N PHE A 323 -19.62 -1.81 9.61
CA PHE A 323 -20.46 -1.39 8.49
C PHE A 323 -19.63 -0.91 7.31
N TRP A 324 -18.60 -0.08 7.55
CA TRP A 324 -17.69 0.38 6.50
C TRP A 324 -16.96 -0.80 5.84
N HIS A 325 -16.45 -1.74 6.64
CA HIS A 325 -15.75 -2.94 6.15
C HIS A 325 -16.66 -3.83 5.30
N ALA A 326 -17.88 -4.08 5.77
CA ALA A 326 -18.89 -4.84 5.02
C ALA A 326 -19.24 -4.16 3.69
N MET A 327 -19.43 -2.84 3.70
CA MET A 327 -19.69 -2.06 2.49
C MET A 327 -18.52 -2.10 1.51
N ALA A 328 -17.27 -1.98 2.00
CA ALA A 328 -16.09 -2.07 1.15
C ALA A 328 -15.87 -3.48 0.55
N LYS A 329 -16.35 -4.54 1.23
CA LYS A 329 -16.22 -5.94 0.81
C LYS A 329 -17.33 -6.45 -0.11
N LEU A 330 -18.33 -5.63 -0.43
CA LEU A 330 -19.41 -6.07 -1.31
C LEU A 330 -18.83 -6.62 -2.63
N GLN A 331 -19.29 -7.81 -3.02
CA GLN A 331 -18.82 -8.46 -4.24
C GLN A 331 -19.42 -7.86 -5.52
N ILE A 332 -20.45 -7.03 -5.35
CA ILE A 332 -21.16 -6.28 -6.39
C ILE A 332 -21.44 -4.88 -5.83
N HIS A 333 -21.17 -3.85 -6.63
CA HIS A 333 -21.48 -2.47 -6.31
C HIS A 333 -22.41 -1.87 -7.36
N THR A 334 -23.42 -1.14 -6.90
CA THR A 334 -24.19 -0.18 -7.68
C THR A 334 -23.80 1.24 -7.27
N GLU A 335 -24.14 2.26 -8.06
CA GLU A 335 -23.91 3.67 -7.68
C GLU A 335 -24.43 3.96 -6.27
N THR A 336 -25.64 3.51 -5.93
CA THR A 336 -26.22 3.65 -4.58
C THR A 336 -25.31 3.08 -3.50
N THR A 337 -24.80 1.85 -3.66
CA THR A 337 -23.90 1.26 -2.65
C THR A 337 -22.58 2.01 -2.52
N VAL A 338 -22.06 2.58 -3.61
CA VAL A 338 -20.83 3.39 -3.56
C VAL A 338 -21.09 4.71 -2.85
N HIS A 339 -22.24 5.36 -3.09
CA HIS A 339 -22.65 6.55 -2.34
C HIS A 339 -22.80 6.26 -0.84
N ILE A 340 -23.40 5.12 -0.47
CA ILE A 340 -23.48 4.68 0.94
C ILE A 340 -22.09 4.51 1.54
N LEU A 341 -21.14 3.92 0.81
CA LEU A 341 -19.75 3.79 1.26
C LEU A 341 -19.07 5.15 1.47
N GLU A 342 -19.35 6.14 0.62
CA GLU A 342 -18.84 7.51 0.76
C GLU A 342 -19.37 8.19 2.03
N ASP A 343 -20.68 8.08 2.26
CA ASP A 343 -21.32 8.60 3.47
C ASP A 343 -20.86 7.89 4.73
N CYS A 344 -20.68 6.57 4.64
CA CYS A 344 -20.10 5.77 5.72
C CYS A 344 -18.67 6.21 6.03
N THR A 345 -17.84 6.44 5.00
CA THR A 345 -16.45 6.92 5.17
C THR A 345 -16.42 8.28 5.86
N ARG A 346 -17.31 9.20 5.50
CA ARG A 346 -17.48 10.50 6.17
C ARG A 346 -17.87 10.33 7.64
N THR A 347 -18.86 9.49 7.91
CA THR A 347 -19.39 9.26 9.26
C THR A 347 -18.36 8.56 10.15
N LEU A 348 -17.63 7.57 9.63
CA LEU A 348 -16.51 6.92 10.29
C LEU A 348 -15.40 7.92 10.63
N GLY A 349 -15.07 8.83 9.72
CA GLY A 349 -14.11 9.90 9.96
C GLY A 349 -14.51 10.80 11.14
N ILE A 350 -15.79 11.18 11.23
CA ILE A 350 -16.34 11.98 12.35
C ILE A 350 -16.26 11.18 13.66
N ALA A 351 -16.76 9.95 13.67
CA ALA A 351 -16.79 9.12 14.87
C ALA A 351 -15.40 8.81 15.41
N THR A 352 -14.43 8.54 14.52
CA THR A 352 -13.04 8.24 14.93
C THR A 352 -12.36 9.46 15.54
N ARG A 353 -12.59 10.67 14.99
CA ARG A 353 -12.09 11.91 15.59
C ARG A 353 -12.77 12.21 16.94
N LYS A 354 -14.08 11.97 17.06
CA LYS A 354 -14.80 12.09 18.34
C LYS A 354 -14.23 11.14 19.39
N PHE A 355 -13.97 9.89 19.02
CA PHE A 355 -13.33 8.91 19.90
C PHE A 355 -11.92 9.33 20.30
N ALA A 356 -11.10 9.79 19.36
CA ALA A 356 -9.75 10.30 19.66
C ALA A 356 -9.80 11.45 20.67
N SER A 357 -10.69 12.43 20.45
CA SER A 357 -10.89 13.56 21.35
C SER A 357 -11.37 13.14 22.74
N ALA A 358 -12.33 12.21 22.83
CA ALA A 358 -12.80 11.67 24.10
C ALA A 358 -11.71 10.91 24.90
N CYS A 359 -10.62 10.51 24.24
CA CYS A 359 -9.50 9.81 24.86
C CYS A 359 -8.32 10.74 25.22
N GLU A 360 -8.37 12.04 24.90
CA GLU A 360 -7.23 12.96 25.07
C GLU A 360 -6.80 13.11 26.54
N ASP A 361 -7.79 13.15 27.45
CA ASP A 361 -7.60 13.30 28.89
C ASP A 361 -7.24 11.98 29.59
N LEU A 362 -7.38 10.85 28.92
CA LEU A 362 -7.06 9.53 29.48
C LEU A 362 -5.54 9.27 29.41
N ASP A 363 -4.95 8.77 30.51
CA ASP A 363 -3.54 8.31 30.52
C ASP A 363 -3.40 6.93 29.87
N THR A 364 -3.73 6.86 28.58
CA THR A 364 -3.59 5.66 27.76
C THR A 364 -2.10 5.37 27.53
N ARG A 365 -1.62 4.21 27.99
CA ARG A 365 -0.23 3.78 27.85
C ARG A 365 -0.10 2.51 27.01
N GLU A 366 1.13 2.13 26.69
CA GLU A 366 1.43 0.82 26.10
C GLU A 366 0.80 -0.31 26.92
N LEU A 367 0.17 -1.25 26.22
CA LEU A 367 -0.29 -2.49 26.85
C LEU A 367 0.92 -3.31 27.35
N PRO A 368 0.75 -4.20 28.34
CA PRO A 368 1.86 -5.00 28.88
C PRO A 368 2.63 -5.81 27.82
N ASN A 369 1.92 -6.33 26.81
CA ASN A 369 2.53 -7.04 25.68
C ASN A 369 3.36 -6.11 24.77
N GLU A 370 2.93 -4.87 24.56
CA GLU A 370 3.65 -3.85 23.79
C GLU A 370 4.92 -3.41 24.52
N GLU A 371 4.83 -3.17 25.83
CA GLU A 371 5.98 -2.83 26.67
C GLU A 371 7.02 -3.96 26.68
N ALA A 372 6.57 -5.21 26.86
CA ALA A 372 7.45 -6.38 26.82
C ALA A 372 8.10 -6.55 25.43
N ALA A 373 7.35 -6.34 24.34
CA ALA A 373 7.88 -6.40 22.99
C ALA A 373 8.91 -5.28 22.72
N ARG A 374 8.67 -4.07 23.23
CA ARG A 374 9.63 -2.96 23.17
C ARG A 374 10.91 -3.31 23.93
N GLY A 375 10.79 -3.85 25.15
CA GLY A 375 11.94 -4.31 25.94
C GLY A 375 12.79 -5.35 25.19
N ARG A 376 12.15 -6.35 24.57
CA ARG A 376 12.85 -7.34 23.72
C ARG A 376 13.57 -6.70 22.54
N ARG A 377 12.95 -5.72 21.87
CA ARG A 377 13.58 -4.99 20.74
C ARG A 377 14.76 -4.15 21.19
N GLU A 378 14.65 -3.45 22.31
CA GLU A 378 15.74 -2.64 22.87
C GLU A 378 16.95 -3.50 23.23
N VAL A 379 16.72 -4.68 23.83
CA VAL A 379 17.77 -5.67 24.10
C VAL A 379 18.41 -6.18 22.79
N ASN A 380 17.61 -6.54 21.78
CA ASN A 380 18.13 -7.01 20.49
C ASN A 380 18.92 -5.93 19.73
N VAL A 381 18.50 -4.66 19.82
CA VAL A 381 19.23 -3.53 19.23
C VAL A 381 20.54 -3.29 19.97
N ALA A 382 20.53 -3.34 21.30
CA ALA A 382 21.74 -3.24 22.11
C ALA A 382 22.72 -4.38 21.81
N ALA A 383 22.24 -5.62 21.69
CA ALA A 383 23.05 -6.78 21.33
C ALA A 383 23.67 -6.65 19.92
N ASN A 384 22.89 -6.17 18.93
CA ASN A 384 23.39 -5.90 17.57
C ASN A 384 24.35 -4.68 17.49
N GLN A 385 24.29 -3.75 18.45
CA GLN A 385 25.25 -2.65 18.55
C GLN A 385 26.57 -3.10 19.18
N MET A 386 26.52 -4.03 20.15
CA MET A 386 27.72 -4.63 20.75
C MET A 386 28.53 -5.48 19.76
N SER A 387 27.89 -6.10 18.77
CA SER A 387 28.60 -6.91 17.76
C SER A 387 29.30 -6.08 16.67
N ASN A 388 29.04 -4.76 16.57
CA ASN A 388 29.47 -3.96 15.41
C ASN A 388 30.33 -2.74 15.76
N LYS A 389 30.76 -2.54 17.01
CA LYS A 389 31.82 -1.59 17.41
C LYS A 389 32.20 -1.78 18.88
N GLY A 390 33.49 -2.03 19.15
CA GLY A 390 34.07 -2.03 20.50
C GLY A 390 34.14 -0.63 21.13
N LYS A 391 32.99 0.01 21.40
CA LYS A 391 32.92 1.22 22.23
C LYS A 391 31.91 1.04 23.35
N GLN A 392 32.38 1.31 24.58
CA GLN A 392 31.56 1.27 25.79
C GLN A 392 30.32 2.17 25.67
N PRO A 393 29.14 1.73 26.14
CA PRO A 393 27.92 2.49 26.02
C PRO A 393 27.88 3.64 27.03
N GLN A 394 27.66 4.87 26.55
CA GLN A 394 27.15 5.95 27.39
C GLN A 394 25.76 5.56 27.91
N LYS A 395 25.61 5.48 29.24
CA LYS A 395 24.33 5.26 29.94
C LYS A 395 23.34 6.39 29.62
N LYS A 396 22.52 6.24 28.56
CA LYS A 396 21.25 6.96 28.50
C LYS A 396 20.34 6.41 29.60
N LYS A 397 19.81 7.27 30.47
CA LYS A 397 18.83 6.91 31.51
C LYS A 397 17.73 6.03 30.90
N LYS A 398 17.61 4.78 31.37
CA LYS A 398 16.47 3.90 31.07
C LYS A 398 15.20 4.63 31.49
N GLN A 399 14.35 5.04 30.55
CA GLN A 399 12.96 5.33 30.88
C GLN A 399 12.28 3.98 31.18
N SER A 400 12.27 3.58 32.45
CA SER A 400 11.50 2.41 32.90
C SER A 400 10.01 2.78 32.96
N GLY A 401 9.18 2.09 32.18
CA GLY A 401 7.72 2.20 32.24
C GLY A 401 7.01 2.25 30.89
N ALA A 402 5.73 1.91 30.88
CA ALA A 402 4.85 2.01 29.72
C ALA A 402 4.77 3.46 29.22
N LYS A 403 4.94 3.67 27.91
CA LYS A 403 4.90 5.01 27.28
C LYS A 403 3.45 5.41 27.01
N LYS A 404 3.11 6.71 27.17
CA LYS A 404 1.80 7.26 26.76
C LYS A 404 1.58 7.06 25.25
N LYS A 405 0.35 6.75 24.85
CA LYS A 405 -0.04 6.39 23.49
C LYS A 405 -1.37 7.00 23.08
N ILE A 406 -1.33 7.93 22.13
CA ILE A 406 -2.51 8.49 21.47
C ILE A 406 -2.88 7.71 20.20
N LEU A 407 -4.16 7.75 19.81
CA LEU A 407 -4.61 7.25 18.52
C LEU A 407 -4.07 8.15 17.39
N ASN A 408 -3.19 7.59 16.54
CA ASN A 408 -2.59 8.35 15.45
C ASN A 408 -3.47 8.33 14.19
N LEU A 409 -4.19 9.42 13.95
CA LEU A 409 -5.01 9.65 12.75
C LEU A 409 -4.27 10.39 11.62
N SER A 410 -2.94 10.43 11.64
CA SER A 410 -2.10 11.04 10.60
C SER A 410 -1.28 10.00 9.85
N THR A 411 -1.89 8.85 9.55
CA THR A 411 -1.24 7.72 8.86
C THR A 411 -1.74 7.59 7.41
N PHE A 412 -0.90 7.10 6.51
CA PHE A 412 -1.32 6.79 5.14
C PHE A 412 -2.51 5.82 5.11
N LYS A 413 -2.50 4.80 5.97
CA LYS A 413 -3.57 3.80 6.06
C LYS A 413 -4.91 4.43 6.42
N TRP A 414 -4.92 5.40 7.34
CA TRP A 414 -6.13 6.16 7.65
C TRP A 414 -6.61 6.97 6.44
N HIS A 415 -5.69 7.66 5.77
CA HIS A 415 -6.00 8.44 4.57
C HIS A 415 -6.59 7.59 3.44
N SER A 416 -6.12 6.36 3.26
CA SER A 416 -6.47 5.54 2.11
C SER A 416 -7.93 5.09 2.09
N LEU A 417 -8.62 5.06 3.25
CA LEU A 417 -10.06 4.78 3.34
C LEU A 417 -10.88 5.70 2.42
N GLY A 418 -10.45 6.95 2.25
CA GLY A 418 -11.11 7.89 1.34
C GLY A 418 -11.08 7.47 -0.13
N HIS A 419 -10.08 6.68 -0.55
CA HIS A 419 -9.88 6.31 -1.95
C HIS A 419 -10.67 5.08 -2.39
N TYR A 420 -11.35 4.39 -1.47
CA TYR A 420 -12.07 3.14 -1.77
C TYR A 420 -13.20 3.34 -2.78
N SER A 421 -14.04 4.36 -2.61
CA SER A 421 -15.17 4.62 -3.52
C SER A 421 -14.70 4.92 -4.95
N MET A 422 -13.62 5.70 -5.10
CA MET A 422 -12.99 5.99 -6.39
C MET A 422 -12.42 4.72 -7.02
N ALA A 423 -11.71 3.90 -6.24
CA ALA A 423 -11.13 2.66 -6.73
C ALA A 423 -12.19 1.66 -7.17
N ILE A 424 -13.30 1.56 -6.44
CA ILE A 424 -14.44 0.72 -6.80
C ILE A 424 -15.07 1.15 -8.13
N ARG A 425 -15.28 2.45 -8.34
CA ARG A 425 -15.81 2.96 -9.62
C ARG A 425 -14.86 2.68 -10.79
N GLN A 426 -13.55 2.76 -10.57
CA GLN A 426 -12.54 2.60 -11.63
C GLN A 426 -12.26 1.14 -11.98
N CYS A 427 -12.24 0.25 -10.98
CA CYS A 427 -11.70 -1.10 -11.10
C CYS A 427 -12.68 -2.19 -10.68
N GLY A 428 -13.90 -1.83 -10.27
CA GLY A 428 -14.87 -2.76 -9.72
C GLY A 428 -14.52 -3.16 -8.28
N THR A 429 -15.06 -4.30 -7.87
CA THR A 429 -15.06 -4.78 -6.48
C THR A 429 -13.65 -5.13 -6.00
N ILE A 430 -13.36 -4.90 -4.71
CA ILE A 430 -11.98 -4.90 -4.17
C ILE A 430 -11.34 -6.29 -4.20
N ASP A 431 -12.17 -7.34 -4.14
CA ASP A 431 -11.74 -8.72 -4.28
C ASP A 431 -11.15 -9.05 -5.67
N ASN A 432 -11.27 -8.13 -6.65
CA ASN A 432 -10.54 -8.23 -7.92
C ASN A 432 -9.04 -7.93 -7.80
N TYR A 433 -8.60 -7.19 -6.79
CA TYR A 433 -7.20 -6.74 -6.69
C TYR A 433 -6.63 -6.78 -5.27
N SER A 434 -7.30 -7.48 -4.35
CA SER A 434 -6.86 -7.64 -2.97
C SER A 434 -5.62 -8.53 -2.89
N THR A 435 -4.62 -8.11 -2.12
CA THR A 435 -3.41 -8.93 -1.86
C THR A 435 -3.70 -10.20 -1.05
N GLN A 436 -4.87 -10.30 -0.40
CA GLN A 436 -5.31 -11.55 0.25
C GLN A 436 -5.27 -12.73 -0.72
N VAL A 437 -5.66 -12.50 -1.98
CA VAL A 437 -5.68 -13.52 -3.04
C VAL A 437 -4.30 -14.14 -3.25
N VAL A 438 -3.25 -13.30 -3.30
CA VAL A 438 -1.89 -13.76 -3.59
C VAL A 438 -1.28 -14.45 -2.38
N ARG A 439 -1.54 -13.97 -1.15
CA ARG A 439 -1.06 -14.63 0.07
C ARG A 439 -1.69 -15.99 0.33
N GLU A 440 -2.88 -16.25 -0.19
CA GLU A 440 -3.47 -17.58 -0.14
C GLU A 440 -2.96 -18.49 -1.26
N THR A 441 -2.30 -17.93 -2.29
CA THR A 441 -1.78 -18.66 -3.45
C THR A 441 -0.32 -19.10 -3.29
N ILE A 442 0.41 -18.50 -2.33
CA ILE A 442 1.80 -18.84 -1.95
C ILE A 442 1.76 -19.57 -0.62
#